data_AF-A0A3B9FZ62-F1
#
_entry.id   AF-A0A3B9FZ62-F1
#
_cell.length_a   1.000
_cell.length_b   1.000
_cell.length_c   1.000
_cell.angle_alpha   90.00
_cell.angle_beta   90.00
_cell.angle_gamma   90.00
#
_symmetry.space_group_name_H-M   'P 1'
#
loop_
_entity.id
_entity.type
_entity.pdbx_description
1 polymer ?
#
loop_
_entity_poly.entity_id
_entity_poly.type
_entity_poly.pdbx_seq_one_letter_code
_entity_poly.pdbx_strand_id
1 'polypeptide(L)'
;MMAINGIMSLTGRNGVDSDEYDQWTAVRGRHMNEDHKFREDLYNAVKLMGKRRDTSNEEYFAALKKYGVDLSEETIIADYRQIKDVEKLDQMYYDRYGRILDDKQEEKWLNSDAFMDLLDRIVPQHFDIEETGDPYFITSAVDEICRNDLRKVDQKTIEKVLRALVTFSRTRDQHLLDNVAEFYDFGNLLKELIRVCHNRDQTFRALIRQLYECYEDMDPKIFPSVYKEYLNQKNMK
;
A
#
# COMPACT_ATOMS: atom_id res chain seq x y z
N MET A 1 -21.98 52.93 -36.15
CA MET A 1 -21.83 51.48 -36.36
C MET A 1 -20.86 51.30 -37.51
N MET A 2 -19.71 50.68 -37.24
CA MET A 2 -18.56 50.62 -38.14
C MET A 2 -18.79 49.65 -39.31
N ALA A 3 -18.27 50.04 -40.48
CA ALA A 3 -18.10 49.23 -41.69
C ALA A 3 -17.07 48.10 -41.46
N ILE A 4 -16.92 47.10 -42.34
CA ILE A 4 -16.03 47.17 -43.51
C ILE A 4 -16.30 45.99 -44.46
N ASN A 5 -16.50 46.31 -45.75
CA ASN A 5 -16.32 45.42 -46.90
C ASN A 5 -14.83 45.24 -47.21
N GLY A 6 -14.40 44.08 -47.72
CA GLY A 6 -13.08 43.99 -48.36
C GLY A 6 -12.68 42.58 -48.80
N ILE A 7 -13.02 42.22 -50.04
CA ILE A 7 -12.32 41.18 -50.80
C ILE A 7 -11.11 41.83 -51.50
N MET A 8 -9.99 41.11 -51.46
CA MET A 8 -8.74 41.22 -52.21
C MET A 8 -7.68 42.26 -51.80
N SER A 9 -6.55 41.75 -51.32
CA SER A 9 -5.21 42.17 -51.77
C SER A 9 -4.20 41.06 -51.44
N LEU A 10 -3.46 40.62 -52.46
CA LEU A 10 -2.34 39.67 -52.38
C LEU A 10 -1.18 40.21 -51.55
N THR A 11 -0.32 39.29 -51.12
CA THR A 11 1.08 39.43 -50.65
C THR A 11 1.30 39.61 -49.14
N GLY A 12 1.39 38.48 -48.45
CA GLY A 12 2.02 38.35 -47.13
C GLY A 12 2.55 36.94 -46.99
N ARG A 13 3.86 36.77 -47.15
CA ARG A 13 4.60 35.53 -46.92
C ARG A 13 4.21 34.92 -45.56
N ASN A 14 3.83 33.65 -45.58
CA ASN A 14 4.46 32.57 -44.85
C ASN A 14 3.75 31.31 -45.33
N GLY A 15 4.37 30.62 -46.31
CA GLY A 15 4.04 29.22 -46.50
C GLY A 15 4.29 28.55 -45.15
N VAL A 16 3.26 27.95 -44.56
CA VAL A 16 3.53 26.85 -43.66
C VAL A 16 4.20 25.83 -44.57
N ASP A 17 5.51 25.69 -44.43
CA ASP A 17 6.27 24.69 -45.19
C ASP A 17 5.49 23.38 -45.06
N SER A 18 5.24 22.67 -46.17
CA SER A 18 4.53 21.38 -46.11
C SER A 18 5.19 20.44 -45.09
N ASP A 19 6.50 20.59 -44.92
CA ASP A 19 7.34 19.88 -43.97
C ASP A 19 7.00 20.24 -42.50
N GLU A 20 6.60 21.48 -42.18
CA GLU A 20 6.15 21.87 -40.84
C GLU A 20 4.74 21.34 -40.52
N TYR A 21 3.82 21.31 -41.50
CA TYR A 21 2.48 20.72 -41.34
C TYR A 21 2.56 19.19 -41.19
N ASP A 22 3.44 18.54 -41.96
CA ASP A 22 3.69 17.10 -41.89
C ASP A 22 4.41 16.72 -40.58
N GLN A 23 5.32 17.55 -40.08
CA GLN A 23 5.93 17.36 -38.75
C GLN A 23 4.90 17.55 -37.63
N TRP A 24 4.02 18.55 -37.70
CA TRP A 24 2.98 18.77 -36.69
C TRP A 24 1.97 17.63 -36.65
N THR A 25 1.53 17.11 -37.80
CA THR A 25 0.61 15.97 -37.88
C THR A 25 1.27 14.66 -37.45
N ALA A 26 2.56 14.46 -37.74
CA ALA A 26 3.33 13.30 -37.28
C ALA A 26 3.63 13.33 -35.76
N VAL A 27 3.87 14.51 -35.17
CA VAL A 27 4.03 14.67 -33.72
C VAL A 27 2.69 14.48 -33.00
N ARG A 28 1.60 15.05 -33.53
CA ARG A 28 0.25 14.86 -32.97
C ARG A 28 -0.26 13.43 -33.11
N GLY A 29 0.06 12.76 -34.22
CA GLY A 29 -0.21 11.33 -34.43
C GLY A 29 0.62 10.43 -33.51
N ARG A 30 1.89 10.78 -33.25
CA ARG A 30 2.73 10.10 -32.25
C ARG A 30 2.18 10.26 -30.84
N HIS A 31 1.82 11.47 -30.43
CA HIS A 31 1.21 11.70 -29.11
C HIS A 31 -0.15 11.01 -28.95
N MET A 32 -1.00 10.99 -29.99
CA MET A 32 -2.25 10.22 -29.93
C MET A 32 -2.02 8.70 -29.90
N ASN A 33 -0.99 8.19 -30.57
CA ASN A 33 -0.62 6.77 -30.51
C ASN A 33 0.02 6.39 -29.17
N GLU A 34 0.81 7.28 -28.57
CA GLU A 34 1.38 7.12 -27.23
C GLU A 34 0.27 7.16 -26.16
N ASP A 35 -0.67 8.09 -26.28
CA ASP A 35 -1.86 8.16 -25.41
C ASP A 35 -2.77 6.93 -25.57
N HIS A 36 -2.95 6.44 -26.80
CA HIS A 36 -3.73 5.23 -27.06
C HIS A 36 -3.05 3.98 -26.52
N LYS A 37 -1.74 3.83 -26.77
CA LYS A 37 -0.95 2.72 -26.25
C LYS A 37 -0.92 2.72 -24.72
N PHE A 38 -0.71 3.88 -24.10
CA PHE A 38 -0.77 4.03 -22.64
C PHE A 38 -2.13 3.61 -22.07
N ARG A 39 -3.24 4.02 -22.72
CA ARG A 39 -4.60 3.61 -22.32
C ARG A 39 -4.84 2.12 -22.49
N GLU A 40 -4.34 1.54 -23.57
CA GLU A 40 -4.45 0.10 -23.85
C GLU A 40 -3.63 -0.73 -22.85
N ASP A 41 -2.40 -0.33 -22.57
CA ASP A 41 -1.53 -0.93 -21.57
C ASP A 41 -2.16 -0.85 -20.18
N LEU A 42 -2.72 0.31 -19.80
CA LEU A 42 -3.42 0.49 -18.53
C LEU A 42 -4.68 -0.38 -18.45
N TYR A 43 -5.49 -0.44 -19.52
CA TYR A 43 -6.68 -1.28 -19.58
C TYR A 43 -6.32 -2.77 -19.43
N ASN A 44 -5.27 -3.22 -20.12
CA ASN A 44 -4.77 -4.58 -20.03
C ASN A 44 -4.26 -4.88 -18.62
N ALA A 45 -3.51 -3.97 -18.00
CA ALA A 45 -3.05 -4.11 -16.61
C ALA A 45 -4.23 -4.23 -15.63
N VAL A 46 -5.24 -3.36 -15.75
CA VAL A 46 -6.45 -3.41 -14.91
C VAL A 46 -7.22 -4.72 -15.10
N LYS A 47 -7.36 -5.17 -16.35
CA LYS A 47 -8.02 -6.45 -16.66
C LYS A 47 -7.26 -7.65 -16.09
N LEU A 48 -5.92 -7.62 -16.12
CA LEU A 48 -5.06 -8.64 -15.53
C LEU A 48 -5.17 -8.65 -14.00
N MET A 49 -5.17 -7.48 -13.35
CA MET A 49 -5.40 -7.35 -11.91
C MET A 49 -6.78 -7.88 -11.50
N GLY A 50 -7.83 -7.53 -12.27
CA GLY A 50 -9.18 -8.05 -12.03
C GLY A 50 -9.24 -9.58 -12.14
N LYS A 51 -8.68 -10.14 -13.21
CA LYS A 51 -8.60 -11.60 -13.39
C LYS A 51 -7.86 -12.28 -12.24
N ARG A 52 -6.73 -11.72 -11.80
CA ARG A 52 -6.00 -12.23 -10.65
C ARG A 52 -6.89 -12.27 -9.43
N ARG A 53 -7.56 -11.17 -9.10
CA ARG A 53 -8.41 -11.04 -7.91
C ARG A 53 -9.56 -12.05 -7.87
N ASP A 54 -10.15 -12.34 -9.02
CA ASP A 54 -11.29 -13.26 -9.13
C ASP A 54 -10.87 -14.74 -9.22
N THR A 55 -9.58 -15.03 -9.41
CA THR A 55 -9.04 -16.39 -9.46
C THR A 55 -8.92 -16.97 -8.05
N SER A 56 -9.36 -18.22 -7.85
CA SER A 56 -9.23 -18.90 -6.54
C SER A 56 -7.77 -19.22 -6.21
N ASN A 57 -7.44 -19.39 -4.93
CA ASN A 57 -6.09 -19.77 -4.52
C ASN A 57 -5.64 -21.08 -5.19
N GLU A 58 -6.52 -22.08 -5.29
CA GLU A 58 -6.24 -23.37 -5.93
C GLU A 58 -5.89 -23.22 -7.41
N GLU A 59 -6.63 -22.39 -8.15
CA GLU A 59 -6.35 -22.09 -9.55
C GLU A 59 -5.01 -21.36 -9.71
N TYR A 60 -4.70 -20.48 -8.76
CA TYR A 60 -3.43 -19.75 -8.70
C TYR A 60 -2.23 -20.70 -8.52
N PHE A 61 -2.29 -21.59 -7.52
CA PHE A 61 -1.25 -22.59 -7.28
C PHE A 61 -1.12 -23.58 -8.43
N ALA A 62 -2.25 -24.02 -9.01
CA ALA A 62 -2.22 -24.89 -10.19
C ALA A 62 -1.57 -24.21 -11.40
N ALA A 63 -1.70 -22.89 -11.54
CA ALA A 63 -1.04 -22.14 -12.59
C ALA A 63 0.46 -21.95 -12.32
N LEU A 64 0.86 -21.60 -11.10
CA LEU A 64 2.25 -21.54 -10.64
C LEU A 64 3.00 -22.86 -10.86
N LYS A 65 2.35 -23.98 -10.52
CA LYS A 65 2.91 -25.33 -10.67
C LYS A 65 3.29 -25.68 -12.12
N LYS A 66 2.58 -25.14 -13.12
CA LYS A 66 2.91 -25.34 -14.54
C LYS A 66 4.26 -24.73 -14.92
N TYR A 67 4.72 -23.74 -14.17
CA TYR A 67 6.00 -23.07 -14.36
C TYR A 67 7.09 -23.58 -13.41
N GLY A 68 6.85 -24.70 -12.71
CA GLY A 68 7.83 -25.29 -11.78
C GLY A 68 7.85 -24.65 -10.39
N VAL A 69 6.87 -23.81 -10.06
CA VAL A 69 6.71 -23.24 -8.72
C VAL A 69 5.85 -24.18 -7.88
N ASP A 70 6.48 -24.92 -6.97
CA ASP A 70 5.79 -25.79 -6.01
C ASP A 70 5.56 -25.01 -4.70
N LEU A 71 4.34 -24.49 -4.55
CA LEU A 71 3.88 -23.71 -3.42
C LEU A 71 2.42 -24.06 -3.13
N SER A 72 2.02 -24.05 -1.86
CA SER A 72 0.63 -24.21 -1.43
C SER A 72 0.28 -23.22 -0.33
N GLU A 73 -1.02 -23.11 -0.02
CA GLU A 73 -1.50 -22.26 1.06
C GLU A 73 -0.91 -22.69 2.42
N GLU A 74 -0.82 -23.99 2.68
CA GLU A 74 -0.24 -24.53 3.91
C GLU A 74 1.25 -24.19 4.04
N THR A 75 2.00 -24.19 2.92
CA THR A 75 3.39 -23.75 2.90
C THR A 75 3.50 -22.27 3.25
N ILE A 76 2.67 -21.41 2.64
CA ILE A 76 2.65 -19.97 2.95
C ILE A 76 2.35 -19.72 4.43
N ILE A 77 1.33 -20.39 4.99
CA ILE A 77 0.96 -20.27 6.40
C ILE A 77 2.11 -20.73 7.31
N ALA A 78 2.77 -21.83 6.97
CA ALA A 78 3.89 -22.37 7.75
C ALA A 78 5.12 -21.45 7.71
N ASP A 79 5.48 -20.95 6.53
CA ASP A 79 6.63 -20.05 6.34
C ASP A 79 6.36 -18.70 7.02
N TYR A 80 5.16 -18.14 6.85
CA TYR A 80 4.78 -16.89 7.50
C TYR A 80 4.78 -17.01 9.04
N ARG A 81 4.38 -18.16 9.62
CA ARG A 81 4.50 -18.36 11.09
C ARG A 81 5.92 -18.21 11.61
N GLN A 82 6.91 -18.56 10.79
CA GLN A 82 8.32 -18.49 11.16
C GLN A 82 8.89 -17.08 10.95
N ILE A 83 8.53 -16.44 9.83
CA ILE A 83 9.09 -15.17 9.39
C ILE A 83 8.33 -13.96 9.99
N LYS A 84 7.00 -14.05 10.05
CA LYS A 84 6.05 -13.03 10.52
C LYS A 84 6.25 -11.65 9.88
N ASP A 85 6.68 -11.63 8.63
CA ASP A 85 7.07 -10.44 7.89
C ASP A 85 6.81 -10.70 6.40
N VAL A 86 5.75 -10.10 5.87
CA VAL A 86 5.28 -10.33 4.49
C VAL A 86 6.33 -9.93 3.47
N GLU A 87 7.00 -8.79 3.64
CA GLU A 87 8.00 -8.33 2.67
C GLU A 87 9.19 -9.27 2.60
N LYS A 88 9.66 -9.77 3.75
CA LYS A 88 10.71 -10.79 3.78
C LYS A 88 10.26 -12.12 3.16
N LEU A 89 9.01 -12.50 3.38
CA LEU A 89 8.42 -13.72 2.82
C LEU A 89 8.29 -13.62 1.29
N ASP A 90 7.82 -12.47 0.79
CA ASP A 90 7.73 -12.16 -0.63
C ASP A 90 9.12 -12.20 -1.28
N GLN A 91 10.11 -11.53 -0.68
CA GLN A 91 11.50 -11.57 -1.16
C GLN A 91 12.05 -13.01 -1.19
N MET A 92 11.77 -13.82 -0.17
CA MET A 92 12.19 -15.23 -0.15
C MET A 92 11.58 -16.02 -1.31
N TYR A 93 10.30 -15.81 -1.62
CA TYR A 93 9.65 -16.46 -2.76
C TYR A 93 10.14 -15.90 -4.10
N TYR A 94 10.40 -14.60 -4.18
CA TYR A 94 11.01 -13.98 -5.36
C TYR A 94 12.41 -14.56 -5.64
N ASP A 95 13.26 -14.67 -4.62
CA ASP A 95 14.60 -15.23 -4.77
C ASP A 95 14.56 -16.70 -5.23
N ARG A 96 13.57 -17.45 -4.75
CA ARG A 96 13.41 -18.87 -5.09
C ARG A 96 12.79 -19.09 -6.47
N TYR A 97 11.78 -18.29 -6.83
CA TYR A 97 10.88 -18.57 -7.95
C TYR A 97 10.65 -17.37 -8.89
N GLY A 98 10.86 -16.15 -8.42
CA GLY A 98 10.53 -14.90 -9.13
C GLY A 98 11.17 -14.80 -10.50
N ARG A 99 12.47 -15.11 -10.62
CA ARG A 99 13.17 -15.07 -11.93
C ARG A 99 12.55 -15.99 -12.98
N ILE A 100 12.02 -17.15 -12.57
CA ILE A 100 11.36 -18.10 -13.48
C ILE A 100 10.05 -17.51 -14.01
N LEU A 101 9.33 -16.75 -13.18
CA LEU A 101 8.07 -16.10 -13.55
C LEU A 101 8.30 -14.84 -14.38
N ASP A 102 9.33 -14.05 -14.06
CA ASP A 102 9.69 -12.84 -14.80
C ASP A 102 10.08 -13.17 -16.25
N ASP A 103 10.85 -14.23 -16.47
CA ASP A 103 11.20 -14.74 -17.81
C ASP A 103 9.98 -15.24 -18.61
N LYS A 104 8.82 -15.38 -17.97
CA LYS A 104 7.55 -15.84 -18.55
C LYS A 104 6.45 -14.78 -18.51
N GLN A 105 6.79 -13.55 -18.12
CA GLN A 105 5.85 -12.44 -17.89
C GLN A 105 5.00 -12.08 -19.13
N GLU A 106 5.52 -12.32 -20.34
CA GLU A 106 4.79 -12.04 -21.59
C GLU A 106 3.62 -13.00 -21.86
N GLU A 107 3.59 -14.18 -21.24
CA GLU A 107 2.61 -15.21 -21.64
C GLU A 107 1.31 -15.19 -20.84
N LYS A 108 1.31 -14.91 -19.52
CA LYS A 108 0.08 -14.91 -18.70
C LYS A 108 0.30 -13.99 -17.48
N TRP A 109 -0.80 -13.50 -16.92
CA TRP A 109 -0.96 -12.71 -15.69
C TRP A 109 -0.14 -13.08 -14.43
N LEU A 110 0.74 -14.08 -14.49
CA LEU A 110 1.66 -14.51 -13.43
C LEU A 110 3.04 -13.87 -13.66
N ASN A 111 3.44 -13.00 -12.75
CA ASN A 111 4.78 -12.43 -12.64
C ASN A 111 5.26 -12.57 -11.19
N SER A 112 6.42 -12.00 -10.85
CA SER A 112 6.87 -11.90 -9.45
C SER A 112 5.83 -11.38 -8.47
N ASP A 113 5.08 -10.35 -8.85
CA ASP A 113 4.08 -9.69 -8.00
C ASP A 113 2.92 -10.62 -7.62
N ALA A 114 2.82 -11.76 -8.31
CA ALA A 114 1.83 -12.78 -8.04
C ALA A 114 1.98 -13.41 -6.65
N PHE A 115 3.18 -13.38 -6.06
CA PHE A 115 3.42 -13.84 -4.68
C PHE A 115 2.80 -12.88 -3.67
N MET A 116 3.08 -11.59 -3.79
CA MET A 116 2.49 -10.57 -2.94
C MET A 116 0.95 -10.64 -2.94
N ASP A 117 0.34 -10.80 -4.12
CA ASP A 117 -1.11 -11.00 -4.25
C ASP A 117 -1.64 -12.23 -3.49
N LEU A 118 -0.88 -13.32 -3.43
CA LEU A 118 -1.24 -14.53 -2.68
C LEU A 118 -1.08 -14.31 -1.18
N LEU A 119 -0.01 -13.63 -0.76
CA LEU A 119 0.23 -13.27 0.64
C LEU A 119 -0.91 -12.38 1.16
N ASP A 120 -1.32 -11.38 0.38
CA ASP A 120 -2.44 -10.48 0.68
C ASP A 120 -3.77 -11.21 0.87
N ARG A 121 -3.99 -12.31 0.15
CA ARG A 121 -5.22 -13.10 0.28
C ARG A 121 -5.18 -14.04 1.46
N ILE A 122 -4.06 -14.72 1.64
CA ILE A 122 -3.96 -15.85 2.56
C ILE A 122 -3.68 -15.33 3.97
N VAL A 123 -2.66 -14.49 4.13
CA VAL A 123 -2.17 -14.16 5.48
C VAL A 123 -3.24 -13.44 6.33
N PRO A 124 -4.01 -12.45 5.83
CA PRO A 124 -5.08 -11.83 6.62
C PRO A 124 -6.23 -12.76 7.01
N GLN A 125 -6.40 -13.91 6.34
CA GLN A 125 -7.45 -14.89 6.70
C GLN A 125 -7.03 -15.80 7.86
N HIS A 126 -5.72 -15.94 8.08
CA HIS A 126 -5.16 -16.90 9.04
C HIS A 126 -4.44 -16.26 10.21
N PHE A 127 -4.16 -14.96 10.14
CA PHE A 127 -3.39 -14.24 11.15
C PHE A 127 -4.03 -12.89 11.50
N ASP A 128 -4.16 -12.65 12.80
CA ASP A 128 -4.56 -11.35 13.31
C ASP A 128 -3.38 -10.38 13.29
N ILE A 129 -3.61 -9.18 12.74
CA ILE A 129 -2.57 -8.13 12.62
C ILE A 129 -2.02 -7.71 13.99
N GLU A 130 -2.85 -7.76 15.03
CA GLU A 130 -2.48 -7.41 16.40
C GLU A 130 -1.58 -8.46 17.07
N GLU A 131 -1.55 -9.70 16.57
CA GLU A 131 -0.69 -10.77 17.05
C GLU A 131 0.65 -10.85 16.31
N THR A 132 0.69 -10.38 15.07
CA THR A 132 1.88 -10.45 14.21
C THR A 132 2.71 -9.17 14.24
N GLY A 133 2.05 -8.01 14.36
CA GLY A 133 2.70 -6.71 14.27
C GLY A 133 3.44 -6.52 12.95
N ASP A 134 2.92 -7.11 11.86
CA ASP A 134 3.54 -7.02 10.54
C ASP A 134 3.39 -5.59 9.96
N PRO A 135 4.49 -4.91 9.58
CA PRO A 135 4.47 -3.57 9.00
C PRO A 135 3.54 -3.40 7.82
N TYR A 136 3.51 -4.40 6.94
CA TYR A 136 2.74 -4.35 5.71
C TYR A 136 1.24 -4.31 6.02
N PHE A 137 0.78 -5.14 6.95
CA PHE A 137 -0.63 -5.15 7.36
C PHE A 137 -1.01 -3.99 8.26
N ILE A 138 -0.09 -3.49 9.10
CA ILE A 138 -0.31 -2.25 9.86
C ILE A 138 -0.58 -1.10 8.88
N THR A 139 0.28 -0.97 7.87
CA THR A 139 0.16 0.05 6.82
C THR A 139 -1.14 -0.10 6.04
N SER A 140 -1.44 -1.30 5.56
CA SER A 140 -2.68 -1.59 4.82
C SER A 140 -3.95 -1.27 5.64
N ALA A 141 -3.95 -1.58 6.94
CA ALA A 141 -5.06 -1.25 7.82
C ALA A 141 -5.20 0.27 8.04
N VAL A 142 -4.09 0.99 8.15
CA VAL A 142 -4.07 2.46 8.22
C VAL A 142 -4.62 3.09 6.95
N ASP A 143 -4.21 2.60 5.77
CA ASP A 143 -4.72 3.05 4.48
C ASP A 143 -6.24 2.92 4.41
N GLU A 144 -6.77 1.77 4.82
CA GLU A 144 -8.21 1.51 4.82
C GLU A 144 -8.98 2.45 5.74
N ILE A 145 -8.42 2.71 6.93
CA ILE A 145 -8.96 3.68 7.89
C ILE A 145 -8.98 5.10 7.27
N CYS A 146 -7.89 5.49 6.61
CA CYS A 146 -7.70 6.85 6.08
C CYS A 146 -8.45 7.11 4.77
N ARG A 147 -8.78 6.06 4.00
CA ARG A 147 -9.65 6.17 2.80
C ARG A 147 -11.08 6.59 3.16
N ASN A 148 -11.52 6.29 4.39
CA ASN A 148 -12.85 6.60 4.88
C ASN A 148 -12.84 7.89 5.71
N ASP A 149 -14.03 8.44 5.98
CA ASP A 149 -14.17 9.49 7.00
C ASP A 149 -13.79 8.90 8.37
N LEU A 150 -12.63 9.32 8.89
CA LEU A 150 -12.03 8.80 10.13
C LEU A 150 -13.02 8.83 11.32
N ARG A 151 -13.97 9.77 11.34
CA ARG A 151 -14.99 9.88 12.41
C ARG A 151 -16.02 8.76 12.39
N LYS A 152 -16.09 7.99 11.30
CA LYS A 152 -17.03 6.88 11.11
C LYS A 152 -16.37 5.51 11.31
N VAL A 153 -15.05 5.48 11.50
CA VAL A 153 -14.30 4.24 11.71
C VAL A 153 -14.62 3.71 13.11
N ASP A 154 -14.90 2.40 13.19
CA ASP A 154 -15.15 1.75 14.47
C ASP A 154 -13.90 1.79 15.34
N GLN A 155 -14.09 2.12 16.62
CA GLN A 155 -12.97 2.27 17.55
C GLN A 155 -12.17 0.96 17.69
N LYS A 156 -12.81 -0.22 17.57
CA LYS A 156 -12.07 -1.49 17.65
C LYS A 156 -11.08 -1.64 16.50
N THR A 157 -11.39 -1.13 15.31
CA THR A 157 -10.46 -1.12 14.17
C THR A 157 -9.23 -0.27 14.47
N ILE A 158 -9.42 0.88 15.11
CA ILE A 158 -8.30 1.73 15.56
C ILE A 158 -7.49 0.99 16.63
N GLU A 159 -8.15 0.39 17.63
CA GLU A 159 -7.47 -0.37 18.69
C GLU A 159 -6.65 -1.55 18.14
N LYS A 160 -7.12 -2.23 17.09
CA LYS A 160 -6.35 -3.29 16.41
C LYS A 160 -5.02 -2.76 15.86
N VAL A 161 -5.04 -1.61 15.18
CA VAL A 161 -3.80 -0.96 14.68
C VAL A 161 -2.88 -0.57 15.84
N LEU A 162 -3.44 0.03 16.90
CA LEU A 162 -2.67 0.41 18.08
C LEU A 162 -2.01 -0.81 18.76
N ARG A 163 -2.72 -1.95 18.86
CA ARG A 163 -2.16 -3.20 19.39
C ARG A 163 -1.09 -3.78 18.48
N ALA A 164 -1.32 -3.77 17.16
CA ALA A 164 -0.34 -4.21 16.19
C ALA A 164 0.96 -3.40 16.27
N LEU A 165 0.89 -2.09 16.49
CA LEU A 165 2.06 -1.24 16.74
C LEU A 165 2.82 -1.65 18.01
N VAL A 166 2.13 -1.94 19.11
CA VAL A 166 2.79 -2.47 20.32
C VAL A 166 3.49 -3.80 20.03
N THR A 167 2.83 -4.70 19.29
CA THR A 167 3.40 -5.99 18.90
C THR A 167 4.60 -5.84 17.98
N PHE A 168 4.54 -4.93 16.99
CA PHE A 168 5.66 -4.62 16.09
C PHE A 168 6.90 -4.24 16.89
N SER A 169 6.78 -3.25 17.77
CA SER A 169 7.91 -2.74 18.55
C SER A 169 8.57 -3.83 19.39
N ARG A 170 7.75 -4.65 20.08
CA ARG A 170 8.23 -5.73 20.93
C ARG A 170 8.87 -6.89 20.18
N THR A 171 8.32 -7.24 19.01
CA THR A 171 8.78 -8.42 18.25
C THR A 171 10.03 -8.13 17.42
N ARG A 172 10.21 -6.87 16.99
CA ARG A 172 11.30 -6.46 16.10
C ARG A 172 12.36 -5.60 16.77
N ASP A 173 12.20 -5.30 18.07
CA ASP A 173 13.12 -4.46 18.85
C ASP A 173 13.30 -3.07 18.21
N GLN A 174 12.18 -2.48 17.77
CA GLN A 174 12.13 -1.17 17.11
C GLN A 174 11.33 -0.20 17.98
N HIS A 175 11.92 0.93 18.33
CA HIS A 175 11.36 1.86 19.31
C HIS A 175 11.09 3.27 18.76
N LEU A 176 11.15 3.42 17.44
CA LEU A 176 10.76 4.64 16.74
C LEU A 176 9.53 4.35 15.87
N LEU A 177 8.53 5.21 15.94
CA LEU A 177 7.29 5.08 15.17
C LEU A 177 7.55 5.21 13.67
N ASP A 178 8.49 6.07 13.29
CA ASP A 178 8.87 6.29 11.89
C ASP A 178 9.50 5.04 11.24
N ASN A 179 10.00 4.09 12.05
CA ASN A 179 10.53 2.82 11.54
C ASN A 179 9.44 1.80 11.20
N VAL A 180 8.17 2.08 11.49
CA VAL A 180 7.05 1.18 11.14
C VAL A 180 6.77 1.22 9.64
N ALA A 181 6.78 2.41 9.02
CA ALA A 181 6.74 2.56 7.57
C ALA A 181 7.30 3.92 7.17
N GLU A 182 8.20 3.93 6.19
CA GLU A 182 8.92 5.14 5.73
C GLU A 182 7.99 6.22 5.14
N PHE A 183 6.79 5.85 4.70
CA PHE A 183 5.85 6.76 4.02
C PHE A 183 4.85 7.45 4.97
N TYR A 184 4.83 7.09 6.25
CA TYR A 184 3.85 7.60 7.21
C TYR A 184 4.49 8.39 8.35
N ASP A 185 3.96 9.60 8.59
CA ASP A 185 4.13 10.30 9.86
C ASP A 185 3.20 9.66 10.90
N PHE A 186 3.65 8.54 11.46
CA PHE A 186 2.88 7.78 12.45
C PHE A 186 2.63 8.61 13.72
N GLY A 187 3.51 9.54 14.08
CA GLY A 187 3.31 10.45 15.20
C GLY A 187 2.04 11.29 15.05
N ASN A 188 1.89 12.00 13.93
CA ASN A 188 0.70 12.80 13.66
C ASN A 188 -0.54 11.94 13.40
N LEU A 189 -0.39 10.80 12.72
CA LEU A 189 -1.50 9.89 12.48
C LEU A 189 -2.07 9.34 13.78
N LEU A 190 -1.21 8.84 14.69
CA LEU A 190 -1.63 8.28 15.99
C LEU A 190 -2.43 9.30 16.81
N LYS A 191 -2.01 10.56 16.78
CA LYS A 191 -2.74 11.65 17.42
C LYS A 191 -4.18 11.72 16.93
N GLU A 192 -4.40 11.68 15.62
CA GLU A 192 -5.73 11.75 15.02
C GLU A 192 -6.54 10.48 15.28
N LEU A 193 -5.94 9.30 15.16
CA LEU A 193 -6.57 8.02 15.48
C LEU A 193 -7.07 7.99 16.93
N ILE A 194 -6.22 8.39 17.90
CA ILE A 194 -6.59 8.42 19.32
C ILE A 194 -7.62 9.52 19.62
N ARG A 195 -7.57 10.65 18.89
CA ARG A 195 -8.50 11.77 19.07
C ARG A 195 -9.94 11.36 18.76
N VAL A 196 -10.17 10.53 17.75
CA VAL A 196 -11.52 10.07 17.36
C VAL A 196 -12.06 8.93 18.24
N CYS A 197 -11.23 8.31 19.08
CA CYS A 197 -11.68 7.33 20.07
C CYS A 197 -12.43 8.00 21.24
N HIS A 198 -13.71 7.66 21.38
CA HIS A 198 -14.60 8.23 22.40
C HIS A 198 -14.69 7.38 23.68
N ASN A 199 -14.58 6.05 23.57
CA ASN A 199 -14.55 5.18 24.76
C ASN A 199 -13.12 5.10 25.31
N ARG A 200 -12.86 5.81 26.41
CA ARG A 200 -11.51 5.94 27.00
C ARG A 200 -11.41 5.24 28.37
N ASP A 201 -11.93 4.02 28.42
CA ASP A 201 -11.90 3.17 29.60
C ASP A 201 -10.48 2.72 30.00
N GLN A 202 -10.38 1.93 31.07
CA GLN A 202 -9.11 1.46 31.60
C GLN A 202 -8.32 0.61 30.59
N THR A 203 -9.00 -0.16 29.75
CA THR A 203 -8.38 -1.03 28.73
C THR A 203 -7.75 -0.17 27.65
N PHE A 204 -8.47 0.82 27.13
CA PHE A 204 -7.93 1.76 26.15
C PHE A 204 -6.75 2.55 26.73
N ARG A 205 -6.88 3.08 27.95
CA ARG A 205 -5.79 3.79 28.64
C ARG A 205 -4.55 2.92 28.82
N ALA A 206 -4.72 1.65 29.16
CA ALA A 206 -3.60 0.71 29.29
C ALA A 206 -2.90 0.47 27.94
N LEU A 207 -3.65 0.39 26.84
CA LEU A 207 -3.08 0.28 25.49
C LEU A 207 -2.24 1.51 25.13
N ILE A 208 -2.75 2.73 25.37
CA ILE A 208 -1.99 3.96 25.13
C ILE A 208 -0.74 4.03 25.99
N ARG A 209 -0.79 3.55 27.23
CA ARG A 209 0.39 3.46 28.09
C ARG A 209 1.46 2.54 27.49
N GLN A 210 1.05 1.39 26.97
CA GLN A 210 1.98 0.46 26.30
C GLN A 210 2.66 1.10 25.09
N LEU A 211 1.95 1.95 24.34
CA LEU A 211 2.58 2.70 23.24
C LEU A 211 3.68 3.64 23.75
N TYR A 212 3.45 4.41 24.82
CA TYR A 212 4.49 5.25 25.44
C TYR A 212 5.65 4.45 26.04
N GLU A 213 5.42 3.18 26.40
CA GLU A 213 6.49 2.27 26.85
C GLU A 213 7.31 1.72 25.68
N CYS A 214 6.69 1.54 24.50
CA CYS A 214 7.31 0.94 23.33
C CYS A 214 8.05 1.94 22.45
N TYR A 215 7.55 3.18 22.36
CA TYR A 215 8.01 4.18 21.39
C TYR A 215 8.58 5.42 22.09
N GLU A 216 9.85 5.69 21.82
CA GLU A 216 10.60 6.78 22.44
C GLU A 216 10.22 8.16 21.90
N ASP A 217 9.78 8.20 20.64
CA ASP A 217 9.41 9.39 19.87
C ASP A 217 7.91 9.72 19.95
N MET A 218 7.14 8.97 20.74
CA MET A 218 5.71 9.23 20.89
C MET A 218 5.45 10.58 21.58
N ASP A 219 4.78 11.52 20.88
CA ASP A 219 4.52 12.87 21.41
C ASP A 219 3.71 12.80 22.73
N PRO A 220 4.24 13.31 23.85
CA PRO A 220 3.56 13.39 25.15
C PRO A 220 2.18 14.07 25.11
N LYS A 221 1.91 14.87 24.08
CA LYS A 221 0.66 15.62 23.90
C LYS A 221 -0.46 14.80 23.28
N ILE A 222 -0.18 13.62 22.71
CA ILE A 222 -1.19 12.74 22.09
C ILE A 222 -2.25 12.33 23.12
N PHE A 223 -1.80 11.93 24.32
CA PHE A 223 -2.67 11.61 25.44
C PHE A 223 -2.02 12.03 26.78
N PRO A 224 -2.14 13.33 27.16
CA PRO A 224 -1.36 13.89 28.25
C PRO A 224 -1.63 13.26 29.62
N SER A 225 -2.88 12.85 29.89
CA SER A 225 -3.21 12.24 31.18
C SER A 225 -2.64 10.83 31.33
N VAL A 226 -2.59 10.04 30.26
CA VAL A 226 -1.95 8.70 30.28
C VAL A 226 -0.42 8.84 30.32
N TYR A 227 0.15 9.83 29.63
CA TYR A 227 1.59 10.11 29.70
C TYR A 227 2.06 10.45 31.13
N LYS A 228 1.29 11.27 31.86
CA LYS A 228 1.56 11.55 33.29
C LYS A 228 1.55 10.28 34.15
N GLU A 229 0.62 9.36 33.89
CA GLU A 229 0.58 8.06 34.59
C GLU A 229 1.81 7.22 34.29
N TYR A 230 2.22 7.16 33.01
CA TYR A 230 3.44 6.47 32.57
C TYR A 230 4.69 7.02 33.30
N LEU A 231 4.88 8.34 33.33
CA LEU A 231 6.02 8.96 34.01
C LEU A 231 6.06 8.65 35.51
N ASN A 232 4.91 8.72 36.19
CA ASN A 232 4.81 8.41 37.61
C ASN A 232 5.22 6.95 37.90
N GLN A 233 4.87 6.01 37.03
CA GLN A 233 5.26 4.60 37.18
C GLN A 233 6.74 4.36 36.88
N LYS A 234 7.28 5.05 35.86
CA LYS A 234 8.70 4.95 35.50
C LYS A 234 9.62 5.45 36.62
N ASN A 235 9.23 6.54 37.29
CA ASN A 235 10.00 7.13 38.39
C ASN A 235 9.92 6.32 39.72
N MET A 236 9.06 5.31 39.79
CA MET A 236 8.93 4.41 40.95
C MET A 236 9.71 3.10 40.80
N LYS A 237 10.29 2.83 39.63
CA LYS A 237 11.13 1.66 39.35
C LYS A 237 12.60 2.04 39.42
#